data_AF-A0AAD9PN89-F1
#
_entry.id   AF-A0AAD9PN89-F1
#
_cell.length_a   1.000
_cell.length_b   1.000
_cell.length_c   1.000
_cell.angle_alpha   90.00
_cell.angle_beta   90.00
_cell.angle_gamma   90.00
#
_symmetry.space_group_name_H-M   'P 1'
#
loop_
_entity.id
_entity.type
_entity.pdbx_description
1 polymer ?
#
loop_
_entity_poly.entity_id
_entity_poly.type
_entity_poly.pdbx_seq_one_letter_code
_entity_poly.pdbx_strand_id
1 'polypeptide(L)'
;MSEDSSSLRDTKRKRFPENVELAQGVKTPDDGDAPLKKMASIENVLESDAGYTEDCDGHTEASDELAIDFVRDIHAETASEIGEFKNESQDRFITLEPIAIDIVTNSDALCYITGVFDGHCGHFCADYVLNHIKNNILSVFRQHIRVLHAKRQAPNYKSKSDDDPCLEVATLLHACRKAFEMVDKNFLNIAKKNGLYDGTTACIALLYGPDTDGSLRIITANVGDSRALLATKSDDGLIAKPLTYSHKPDEESEKNRIIKAGGSVKYLQGAWRAVLENKRGQFALATSRSFGDLALKEPHAIVSCQPHIAVYTVDFDNDLFLILCTDGVSDFIKDQIIIDEIYRQLKQKQEPKAAAEYVIRLAQEEGSQDDRTLTVIQFGWNKVADLDDSCDNLDQSNPSDLNDNLDNEEDMFS
;
A
#
# COMPACT_ATOMS: atom_id res chain seq x y z
N MET A 1 1.05 69.81 27.55
CA MET A 1 -0.23 69.17 27.95
C MET A 1 -0.37 67.96 27.02
N SER A 2 0.31 66.86 27.35
CA SER A 2 -0.06 65.84 28.37
C SER A 2 -1.09 64.88 27.78
N GLU A 3 -1.02 63.56 27.88
CA GLU A 3 -0.17 62.53 28.50
C GLU A 3 -0.69 61.23 27.82
N ASP A 4 0.13 60.32 27.29
CA ASP A 4 0.97 59.31 27.95
C ASP A 4 0.27 57.97 28.30
N SER A 5 1.07 56.91 28.14
CA SER A 5 1.01 55.56 28.75
C SER A 5 0.37 54.35 28.03
N SER A 6 1.28 53.49 27.53
CA SER A 6 1.46 52.05 27.84
C SER A 6 0.31 51.04 27.58
N SER A 7 0.52 49.85 27.02
CA SER A 7 1.58 48.90 27.34
C SER A 7 1.72 47.80 26.28
N LEU A 8 2.97 47.38 26.09
CA LEU A 8 3.42 46.20 25.35
C LEU A 8 3.00 44.89 26.05
N ARG A 9 2.63 43.87 25.25
CA ARG A 9 2.91 42.43 25.46
C ARG A 9 2.99 41.82 24.06
N ASP A 10 4.14 41.60 23.43
CA ASP A 10 5.27 40.73 23.80
C ASP A 10 4.85 39.29 24.15
N THR A 11 4.22 38.61 23.18
CA THR A 11 4.13 37.14 23.19
C THR A 11 5.43 36.55 22.67
N LYS A 12 6.35 36.31 23.61
CA LYS A 12 7.55 35.51 23.40
C LYS A 12 7.22 34.22 22.66
N ARG A 13 7.70 34.10 21.41
CA ARG A 13 7.96 32.79 20.77
C ARG A 13 8.85 32.00 21.72
N LYS A 14 8.31 30.95 22.35
CA LYS A 14 9.15 29.97 23.05
C LYS A 14 9.98 29.26 21.99
N ARG A 15 11.27 29.62 21.92
CA ARG A 15 12.29 28.81 21.25
C ARG A 15 12.33 27.44 21.92
N PHE A 16 12.34 26.39 21.13
CA PHE A 16 12.63 25.03 21.57
C PHE A 16 14.04 25.00 22.17
N PRO A 17 14.28 24.28 23.28
CA PRO A 17 15.63 24.06 23.76
C PRO A 17 16.34 23.10 22.79
N GLU A 18 17.27 23.64 22.01
CA GLU A 18 18.41 22.89 21.50
C GLU A 18 19.28 22.46 22.69
N ASN A 19 19.84 21.26 22.61
CA ASN A 19 20.74 20.59 23.56
C ASN A 19 20.05 19.72 24.62
N VAL A 20 19.88 18.44 24.29
CA VAL A 20 19.93 17.36 25.29
C VAL A 20 21.36 16.82 25.28
N GLU A 21 22.14 17.19 26.30
CA GLU A 21 23.44 16.60 26.59
C GLU A 21 23.26 15.11 26.93
N LEU A 22 23.94 14.24 26.19
CA LEU A 22 24.14 12.84 26.56
C LEU A 22 25.08 12.80 27.77
N ALA A 23 24.54 12.41 28.92
CA ALA A 23 25.33 12.17 30.12
C ALA A 23 26.32 11.01 29.89
N GLN A 24 27.61 11.36 29.80
CA GLN A 24 28.73 10.43 29.93
C GLN A 24 28.93 10.07 31.41
N GLY A 25 29.17 8.80 31.70
CA GLY A 25 29.92 8.39 32.89
C GLY A 25 29.33 7.25 33.70
N VAL A 26 29.58 6.00 33.30
CA VAL A 26 29.73 4.89 34.24
C VAL A 26 31.03 4.16 33.90
N LYS A 27 31.92 4.11 34.89
CA LYS A 27 33.25 3.47 34.84
C LYS A 27 33.13 1.95 34.83
N THR A 28 34.03 1.32 34.10
CA THR A 28 34.32 -0.12 34.08
C THR A 28 34.91 -0.60 35.41
N PRO A 29 34.76 -1.90 35.72
CA PRO A 29 35.82 -2.66 36.38
C PRO A 29 36.48 -3.64 35.41
N ASP A 30 37.79 -3.71 35.58
CA ASP A 30 38.81 -4.43 34.82
C ASP A 30 38.82 -5.96 35.09
N ASP A 31 39.60 -6.63 34.25
CA ASP A 31 39.66 -8.04 33.84
C ASP A 31 39.85 -9.16 34.89
N GLY A 32 39.45 -10.38 34.49
CA GLY A 32 39.75 -11.64 35.19
C GLY A 32 39.36 -12.92 34.44
N ASP A 33 40.15 -13.27 33.41
CA ASP A 33 40.54 -14.61 32.88
C ASP A 33 39.54 -15.76 32.57
N ALA A 34 39.57 -16.14 31.27
CA ALA A 34 39.60 -17.48 30.65
C ALA A 34 38.29 -18.32 30.42
N PRO A 35 38.26 -19.24 29.41
CA PRO A 35 38.84 -19.20 28.06
C PRO A 35 37.82 -19.51 26.92
N LEU A 36 38.11 -18.97 25.73
CA LEU A 36 37.38 -19.12 24.47
C LEU A 36 37.41 -20.55 23.91
N LYS A 37 36.24 -21.13 23.64
CA LYS A 37 36.07 -22.27 22.71
C LYS A 37 35.67 -21.75 21.33
N LYS A 38 36.56 -21.91 20.36
CA LYS A 38 36.30 -21.80 18.92
C LYS A 38 35.18 -22.76 18.50
N MET A 39 34.19 -22.26 17.77
CA MET A 39 33.34 -23.06 16.88
C MET A 39 33.46 -22.45 15.49
N ALA A 40 33.76 -23.32 14.54
CA ALA A 40 34.26 -23.02 13.21
C ALA A 40 33.16 -22.57 12.25
N SER A 41 33.61 -21.81 11.26
CA SER A 41 32.93 -21.41 10.03
C SER A 41 32.34 -22.60 9.28
N ILE A 42 31.09 -22.44 8.85
CA ILE A 42 30.36 -23.37 7.97
C ILE A 42 30.82 -23.08 6.54
N GLU A 43 31.94 -23.71 6.16
CA GLU A 43 32.32 -24.03 4.79
C GLU A 43 32.82 -25.48 4.83
N ASN A 44 32.41 -26.30 3.86
CA ASN A 44 32.68 -27.74 3.69
C ASN A 44 31.63 -28.70 4.29
N VAL A 45 30.48 -28.83 3.62
CA VAL A 45 29.81 -30.14 3.46
C VAL A 45 29.14 -30.17 2.08
N LEU A 46 29.93 -30.29 1.01
CA LEU A 46 29.47 -30.77 -0.31
C LEU A 46 30.68 -31.32 -1.06
N GLU A 47 31.10 -32.55 -0.75
CA GLU A 47 31.93 -33.39 -1.63
C GLU A 47 32.03 -34.80 -1.04
N SER A 48 31.14 -35.71 -1.46
CA SER A 48 31.42 -37.15 -1.66
C SER A 48 30.11 -37.90 -1.93
N ASP A 49 29.73 -38.07 -3.20
CA ASP A 49 29.60 -39.42 -3.77
C ASP A 49 29.35 -39.31 -5.28
N ALA A 50 30.36 -39.75 -6.03
CA ALA A 50 30.30 -39.93 -7.47
C ALA A 50 29.96 -41.39 -7.76
N GLY A 51 28.93 -41.61 -8.56
CA GLY A 51 28.60 -42.94 -9.06
C GLY A 51 27.33 -42.96 -9.89
N TYR A 52 27.33 -42.38 -11.09
CA TYR A 52 26.34 -42.73 -12.11
C TYR A 52 27.00 -42.93 -13.48
N THR A 53 26.72 -44.11 -14.01
CA THR A 53 27.05 -44.67 -15.31
C THR A 53 26.33 -43.95 -16.44
N GLU A 54 27.00 -43.78 -17.58
CA GLU A 54 26.37 -43.44 -18.86
C GLU A 54 25.32 -44.50 -19.22
N ASP A 55 24.08 -44.07 -19.47
CA ASP A 55 23.14 -44.75 -20.36
C ASP A 55 22.20 -43.72 -21.00
N CYS A 56 21.89 -44.01 -22.25
CA CYS A 56 21.28 -43.16 -23.27
C CYS A 56 19.74 -43.18 -23.29
N ASP A 57 19.19 -42.15 -23.92
CA ASP A 57 17.86 -42.01 -24.52
C ASP A 57 16.62 -42.18 -23.61
N GLY A 58 16.00 -41.05 -23.31
CA GLY A 58 14.64 -40.97 -22.79
C GLY A 58 14.12 -39.54 -22.82
N HIS A 59 13.51 -39.14 -23.93
CA HIS A 59 12.64 -37.96 -23.97
C HIS A 59 11.62 -38.06 -22.83
N THR A 60 11.82 -37.24 -21.81
CA THR A 60 10.80 -36.90 -20.83
C THR A 60 10.68 -35.39 -20.92
N GLU A 61 9.60 -34.93 -21.54
CA GLU A 61 9.11 -33.57 -21.35
C GLU A 61 8.91 -33.41 -19.84
N ALA A 62 9.86 -32.75 -19.19
CA ALA A 62 9.66 -32.25 -17.85
C ALA A 62 8.50 -31.26 -17.98
N SER A 63 7.36 -31.58 -17.38
CA SER A 63 6.42 -30.55 -17.00
C SER A 63 7.19 -29.62 -16.08
N ASP A 64 7.63 -28.48 -16.59
CA ASP A 64 8.19 -27.40 -15.79
C ASP A 64 7.10 -26.99 -14.80
N GLU A 65 7.08 -27.62 -13.62
CA GLU A 65 6.33 -27.12 -12.47
C GLU A 65 6.82 -25.69 -12.27
N LEU A 66 5.92 -24.72 -12.49
CA LEU A 66 6.18 -23.29 -12.40
C LEU A 66 6.54 -22.94 -10.95
N ALA A 67 7.79 -23.20 -10.56
CA ALA A 67 8.31 -22.89 -9.24
C ALA A 67 8.56 -21.38 -9.17
N ILE A 68 7.54 -20.62 -8.75
CA ILE A 68 7.64 -19.17 -8.58
C ILE A 68 8.65 -18.87 -7.47
N ASP A 69 9.80 -18.31 -7.85
CA ASP A 69 10.78 -17.76 -6.94
C ASP A 69 10.48 -16.26 -6.80
N PHE A 70 9.68 -15.88 -5.80
CA PHE A 70 9.31 -14.48 -5.55
C PHE A 70 10.49 -13.51 -5.52
N VAL A 71 11.68 -13.96 -5.12
CA VAL A 71 12.87 -13.11 -5.05
C VAL A 71 13.40 -12.77 -6.45
N ARG A 72 13.18 -13.66 -7.43
CA ARG A 72 13.58 -13.48 -8.84
C ARG A 72 12.45 -12.99 -9.73
N ASP A 73 11.23 -13.42 -9.42
CA ASP A 73 10.06 -13.28 -10.27
C ASP A 73 9.20 -12.08 -9.91
N ILE A 74 9.50 -11.36 -8.83
CA ILE A 74 8.83 -10.11 -8.49
C ILE A 74 9.87 -9.03 -8.30
N HIS A 75 9.89 -8.06 -9.21
CA HIS A 75 10.76 -6.90 -9.13
C HIS A 75 9.93 -5.65 -8.86
N ALA A 76 10.15 -5.03 -7.70
CA ALA A 76 9.39 -3.87 -7.26
C ALA A 76 10.31 -2.69 -6.99
N GLU A 77 9.94 -1.53 -7.54
CA GLU A 77 10.63 -0.26 -7.30
C GLU A 77 9.61 0.85 -7.11
N THR A 78 9.99 1.87 -6.33
CA THR A 78 9.14 3.02 -6.04
C THR A 78 9.86 4.31 -6.42
N ALA A 79 9.13 5.20 -7.08
CA ALA A 79 9.50 6.60 -7.24
C ALA A 79 8.59 7.46 -6.35
N SER A 80 9.15 8.51 -5.76
CA SER A 80 8.41 9.48 -4.95
C SER A 80 9.07 10.85 -5.08
N GLU A 81 8.25 11.87 -5.29
CA GLU A 81 8.69 13.25 -5.42
C GLU A 81 7.81 14.17 -4.59
N ILE A 82 8.45 15.14 -3.93
CA ILE A 82 7.77 16.15 -3.11
C ILE A 82 7.04 17.18 -3.97
N GLY A 83 5.86 17.62 -3.55
CA GLY A 83 5.11 18.68 -4.22
C GLY A 83 5.83 20.05 -4.22
N GLU A 84 5.62 20.87 -5.26
CA GLU A 84 6.41 22.08 -5.56
C GLU A 84 6.41 23.16 -4.45
N PHE A 85 5.44 23.11 -3.53
CA PHE A 85 5.29 24.07 -2.43
C PHE A 85 5.35 23.45 -1.03
N LYS A 86 5.74 22.17 -0.94
CA LYS A 86 5.87 21.47 0.34
C LYS A 86 7.33 21.53 0.83
N ASN A 87 7.50 21.64 2.15
CA ASN A 87 8.83 21.60 2.78
C ASN A 87 9.29 20.17 3.05
N GLU A 88 8.33 19.25 3.20
CA GLU A 88 8.55 17.83 3.45
C GLU A 88 7.45 17.04 2.74
N SER A 89 7.80 15.85 2.27
CA SER A 89 6.81 14.92 1.72
C SER A 89 6.00 14.32 2.86
N GLN A 90 4.69 14.29 2.69
CA GLN A 90 3.73 13.66 3.60
C GLN A 90 3.42 12.22 3.19
N ASP A 91 3.73 11.86 1.94
CA ASP A 91 3.66 10.51 1.42
C ASP A 91 4.66 9.57 2.11
N ARG A 92 4.25 8.32 2.29
CA ARG A 92 5.09 7.18 2.69
C ARG A 92 4.78 5.98 1.82
N PHE A 93 5.70 5.03 1.78
CA PHE A 93 5.52 3.81 1.01
C PHE A 93 6.27 2.62 1.60
N ILE A 94 5.82 1.43 1.23
CA ILE A 94 6.51 0.15 1.36
C ILE A 94 6.67 -0.38 -0.07
N THR A 95 7.89 -0.43 -0.59
CA THR A 95 8.13 -0.93 -1.96
C THR A 95 7.76 -2.41 -2.05
N LEU A 96 8.45 -3.25 -1.28
CA LEU A 96 8.15 -4.67 -1.14
C LEU A 96 8.85 -5.22 0.09
N GLU A 97 8.10 -5.80 1.03
CA GLU A 97 8.67 -6.40 2.24
C GLU A 97 8.04 -7.76 2.54
N PRO A 98 8.82 -8.75 3.00
CA PRO A 98 8.26 -10.05 3.37
C PRO A 98 7.46 -9.98 4.68
N ILE A 99 6.37 -10.75 4.72
CA ILE A 99 5.60 -11.08 5.92
C ILE A 99 5.79 -12.57 6.21
N ALA A 100 6.51 -12.88 7.29
CA ALA A 100 6.82 -14.24 7.71
C ALA A 100 5.60 -14.94 8.36
N ILE A 101 4.60 -15.27 7.52
CA ILE A 101 3.38 -16.02 7.89
C ILE A 101 3.65 -17.52 8.06
N ASP A 102 4.62 -18.05 7.32
CA ASP A 102 5.17 -19.40 7.33
C ASP A 102 5.58 -19.86 8.74
N ILE A 103 6.01 -18.93 9.60
CA ILE A 103 6.40 -19.20 11.00
C ILE A 103 5.27 -19.85 11.82
N VAL A 104 4.00 -19.66 11.43
CA VAL A 104 2.85 -20.19 12.17
C VAL A 104 1.90 -21.03 11.31
N THR A 105 2.14 -21.11 10.01
CA THR A 105 1.44 -22.01 9.11
C THR A 105 2.28 -23.27 8.91
N ASN A 106 1.66 -24.35 8.43
CA ASN A 106 2.41 -25.49 7.90
C ASN A 106 2.53 -25.38 6.37
N SER A 107 2.53 -24.14 5.85
CA SER A 107 2.50 -23.83 4.44
C SER A 107 3.80 -23.15 4.05
N ASP A 108 4.38 -23.57 2.93
CA ASP A 108 5.55 -22.94 2.32
C ASP A 108 5.18 -21.68 1.51
N ALA A 109 3.91 -21.27 1.53
CA ALA A 109 3.44 -20.06 0.86
C ALA A 109 4.14 -18.81 1.40
N LEU A 110 4.67 -18.03 0.48
CA LEU A 110 5.30 -16.74 0.76
C LEU A 110 4.23 -15.64 0.83
N CYS A 111 4.55 -14.59 1.56
CA CYS A 111 3.71 -13.40 1.61
C CYS A 111 4.57 -12.14 1.63
N TYR A 112 4.27 -11.21 0.74
CA TYR A 112 4.91 -9.90 0.68
C TYR A 112 3.86 -8.79 0.80
N ILE A 113 4.26 -7.64 1.31
CA ILE A 113 3.45 -6.42 1.37
C ILE A 113 4.11 -5.31 0.56
N THR A 114 3.29 -4.60 -0.20
CA THR A 114 3.60 -3.30 -0.80
C THR A 114 2.51 -2.32 -0.41
N GLY A 115 2.80 -1.02 -0.40
CA GLY A 115 1.80 -0.02 -0.05
C GLY A 115 2.25 1.42 -0.27
N VAL A 116 1.26 2.29 -0.45
CA VAL A 116 1.41 3.75 -0.48
C VAL A 116 0.46 4.38 0.53
N PHE A 117 0.92 5.45 1.18
CA PHE A 117 0.22 6.18 2.22
C PHE A 117 0.36 7.66 1.92
N ASP A 118 -0.71 8.30 1.46
CA ASP A 118 -0.74 9.75 1.26
C ASP A 118 -1.15 10.43 2.57
N GLY A 119 -0.27 11.27 3.08
CA GLY A 119 -0.43 11.94 4.37
C GLY A 119 -0.98 13.35 4.21
N HIS A 120 -1.89 13.76 5.09
CA HIS A 120 -2.46 15.10 5.05
C HIS A 120 -2.52 15.75 6.43
N CYS A 121 -2.44 17.08 6.45
CA CYS A 121 -2.32 17.90 7.66
C CYS A 121 -1.08 17.59 8.54
N GLY A 122 -0.09 16.91 7.98
CA GLY A 122 1.15 16.48 8.62
C GLY A 122 1.50 15.04 8.19
N HIS A 123 2.72 14.60 8.47
CA HIS A 123 3.21 13.28 8.06
C HIS A 123 3.19 12.25 9.21
N PHE A 124 2.84 12.65 10.44
CA PHE A 124 2.97 11.76 11.61
C PHE A 124 2.01 10.57 11.54
N CYS A 125 0.84 10.72 10.92
CA CYS A 125 -0.09 9.61 10.72
C CYS A 125 0.47 8.59 9.73
N ALA A 126 0.95 9.05 8.57
CA ALA A 126 1.60 8.21 7.55
C ALA A 126 2.80 7.45 8.13
N ASP A 127 3.67 8.14 8.88
CA ASP A 127 4.80 7.50 9.59
C ASP A 127 4.34 6.43 10.56
N TYR A 128 3.28 6.70 11.34
CA TYR A 128 2.77 5.73 12.30
C TYR A 128 2.20 4.51 11.60
N VAL A 129 1.42 4.69 10.53
CA VAL A 129 0.86 3.59 9.75
C VAL A 129 1.99 2.75 9.14
N LEU A 130 2.96 3.37 8.46
CA LEU A 130 4.14 2.70 7.88
C LEU A 130 4.84 1.79 8.90
N ASN A 131 5.12 2.31 10.10
CA ASN A 131 5.88 1.60 11.12
C ASN A 131 5.12 0.46 11.82
N HIS A 132 3.79 0.44 11.73
CA HIS A 132 2.96 -0.46 12.53
C HIS A 132 2.08 -1.42 11.74
N ILE A 133 1.71 -1.08 10.50
CA ILE A 133 0.68 -1.83 9.77
C ILE A 133 1.09 -3.28 9.48
N LYS A 134 2.30 -3.50 8.94
CA LYS A 134 2.85 -4.84 8.66
C LYS A 134 2.90 -5.71 9.92
N ASN A 135 3.44 -5.17 11.00
CA ASN A 135 3.60 -5.88 12.27
C ASN A 135 2.26 -6.24 12.90
N ASN A 136 1.27 -5.36 12.80
CA ASN A 136 -0.07 -5.63 13.31
C ASN A 136 -0.82 -6.66 12.46
N ILE A 137 -0.68 -6.62 11.12
CA ILE A 137 -1.20 -7.68 10.24
C ILE A 137 -0.62 -9.03 10.65
N LEU A 138 0.71 -9.13 10.75
CA LEU A 138 1.38 -10.37 11.15
C LEU A 138 0.95 -10.85 12.55
N SER A 139 0.86 -9.95 13.52
CA SER A 139 0.44 -10.29 14.89
C SER A 139 -0.99 -10.83 14.92
N VAL A 140 -1.94 -10.17 14.23
CA VAL A 140 -3.34 -10.64 14.18
C VAL A 140 -3.41 -11.96 13.42
N PHE A 141 -2.72 -12.09 12.29
CA PHE A 141 -2.67 -13.33 11.53
C PHE A 141 -2.23 -14.51 12.42
N ARG A 142 -1.11 -14.35 13.14
CA ARG A 142 -0.58 -15.37 14.06
C ARG A 142 -1.55 -15.79 15.15
N GLN A 143 -2.27 -14.83 15.73
CA GLN A 143 -3.26 -15.12 16.76
C GLN A 143 -4.48 -15.84 16.18
N HIS A 144 -4.98 -15.36 15.04
CA HIS A 144 -6.20 -15.85 14.45
C HIS A 144 -6.03 -17.24 13.83
N ILE A 145 -4.93 -17.50 13.13
CA ILE A 145 -4.69 -18.80 12.50
C ILE A 145 -4.58 -19.92 13.53
N ARG A 146 -3.92 -19.67 14.67
CA ARG A 146 -3.85 -20.63 15.79
C ARG A 146 -5.21 -20.98 16.35
N VAL A 147 -6.10 -19.99 16.50
CA VAL A 147 -7.48 -20.22 16.94
C VAL A 147 -8.25 -21.06 15.93
N LEU A 148 -8.07 -20.81 14.62
CA LEU A 148 -8.74 -21.58 13.58
C LEU A 148 -8.21 -23.02 13.47
N HIS A 149 -6.90 -23.23 13.62
CA HIS A 149 -6.30 -24.56 13.67
C HIS A 149 -6.87 -25.38 14.83
N ALA A 150 -6.96 -24.78 16.03
CA ALA A 150 -7.56 -25.42 17.19
C ALA A 150 -9.05 -25.76 16.97
N LYS A 151 -9.80 -24.89 16.27
CA LYS A 151 -11.21 -25.15 15.92
C LYS A 151 -11.37 -26.28 14.90
N ARG A 152 -10.47 -26.39 13.90
CA ARG A 152 -10.50 -27.47 12.89
C ARG A 152 -10.26 -28.85 13.49
N GLN A 153 -9.51 -28.93 14.59
CA GLN A 153 -9.29 -30.18 15.33
C GLN A 153 -10.45 -30.56 16.27
N ALA A 154 -11.50 -29.72 16.38
CA ALA A 154 -12.63 -30.01 17.25
C ALA A 154 -13.58 -31.05 16.61
N PRO A 155 -14.15 -31.99 17.39
CA PRO A 155 -14.92 -33.13 16.88
C PRO A 155 -16.22 -32.78 16.13
N ASN A 156 -16.69 -31.53 16.21
CA ASN A 156 -17.92 -31.05 15.55
C ASN A 156 -17.64 -30.06 14.41
N TYR A 157 -16.40 -29.95 13.92
CA TYR A 157 -16.08 -29.06 12.82
C TYR A 157 -16.68 -29.57 11.50
N LYS A 158 -17.56 -28.78 10.88
CA LYS A 158 -18.04 -29.04 9.51
C LYS A 158 -17.02 -28.50 8.52
N SER A 159 -16.61 -29.30 7.54
CA SER A 159 -15.73 -28.79 6.49
C SER A 159 -16.44 -27.65 5.75
N LYS A 160 -15.63 -26.68 5.33
CA LYS A 160 -16.08 -25.61 4.44
C LYS A 160 -16.28 -26.17 3.03
N SER A 161 -17.05 -25.47 2.20
CA SER A 161 -17.18 -25.76 0.78
C SER A 161 -15.87 -25.47 0.07
N ASP A 162 -15.64 -26.10 -1.09
CA ASP A 162 -14.44 -25.86 -1.91
C ASP A 162 -14.38 -24.41 -2.43
N ASP A 163 -15.52 -23.71 -2.50
CA ASP A 163 -15.59 -22.29 -2.91
C ASP A 163 -15.09 -21.29 -1.84
N ASP A 164 -14.86 -21.74 -0.59
CA ASP A 164 -14.35 -20.86 0.46
C ASP A 164 -12.85 -20.57 0.25
N PRO A 165 -12.38 -19.32 0.48
CA PRO A 165 -10.95 -19.03 0.42
C PRO A 165 -10.17 -19.94 1.38
N CYS A 166 -8.94 -20.26 1.01
CA CYS A 166 -8.05 -21.03 1.87
C CYS A 166 -7.89 -20.36 3.23
N LEU A 167 -7.47 -21.14 4.23
CA LEU A 167 -7.49 -20.68 5.62
C LEU A 167 -6.62 -19.45 5.83
N GLU A 168 -5.47 -19.44 5.18
CA GLU A 168 -4.46 -18.40 5.18
C GLU A 168 -5.02 -17.13 4.57
N VAL A 169 -5.63 -17.20 3.38
CA VAL A 169 -6.29 -16.04 2.74
C VAL A 169 -7.38 -15.49 3.63
N ALA A 170 -8.30 -16.33 4.11
CA ALA A 170 -9.36 -15.89 5.03
C ALA A 170 -8.80 -15.20 6.29
N THR A 171 -7.66 -15.69 6.79
CA THR A 171 -6.97 -15.12 7.94
C THR A 171 -6.28 -13.80 7.60
N LEU A 172 -5.66 -13.66 6.43
CA LEU A 172 -5.09 -12.41 5.94
C LEU A 172 -6.18 -11.34 5.78
N LEU A 173 -7.34 -11.68 5.23
CA LEU A 173 -8.47 -10.75 5.15
C LEU A 173 -8.95 -10.28 6.53
N HIS A 174 -8.95 -11.17 7.52
CA HIS A 174 -9.25 -10.80 8.91
C HIS A 174 -8.16 -9.91 9.51
N ALA A 175 -6.90 -10.28 9.29
CA ALA A 175 -5.73 -9.58 9.80
C ALA A 175 -5.65 -8.15 9.27
N CYS A 176 -5.87 -7.92 7.98
CA CYS A 176 -5.93 -6.57 7.40
C CYS A 176 -7.00 -5.72 8.09
N ARG A 177 -8.26 -6.19 8.20
CA ARG A 177 -9.33 -5.41 8.85
C ARG A 177 -8.97 -5.03 10.29
N LYS A 178 -8.50 -6.00 11.08
CA LYS A 178 -8.18 -5.78 12.49
C LYS A 178 -6.91 -4.96 12.69
N ALA A 179 -5.91 -5.12 11.83
CA ALA A 179 -4.71 -4.29 11.89
C ALA A 179 -5.04 -2.82 11.63
N PHE A 180 -5.89 -2.51 10.64
CA PHE A 180 -6.35 -1.15 10.38
C PHE A 180 -7.06 -0.56 11.61
N GLU A 181 -8.03 -1.26 12.19
CA GLU A 181 -8.71 -0.83 13.42
C GLU A 181 -7.72 -0.58 14.58
N MET A 182 -6.74 -1.46 14.77
CA MET A 182 -5.76 -1.36 15.84
C MET A 182 -4.79 -0.18 15.66
N VAL A 183 -4.24 -0.02 14.45
CA VAL A 183 -3.33 1.09 14.12
C VAL A 183 -4.06 2.41 14.30
N ASP A 184 -5.26 2.56 13.73
CA ASP A 184 -6.03 3.80 13.81
C ASP A 184 -6.35 4.16 15.26
N LYS A 185 -6.88 3.21 16.03
CA LYS A 185 -7.20 3.43 17.45
C LYS A 185 -5.98 3.87 18.25
N ASN A 186 -4.82 3.26 18.01
CA ASN A 186 -3.60 3.61 18.72
C ASN A 186 -3.11 5.01 18.33
N PHE A 187 -3.12 5.35 17.04
CA PHE A 187 -2.75 6.67 16.57
C PHE A 187 -3.70 7.76 17.09
N LEU A 188 -5.02 7.54 17.08
CA LEU A 188 -6.00 8.50 17.61
C LEU A 188 -5.75 8.83 19.08
N ASN A 189 -5.31 7.86 19.89
CA ASN A 189 -4.92 8.10 21.28
C ASN A 189 -3.67 8.99 21.39
N ILE A 190 -2.70 8.83 20.48
CA ILE A 190 -1.50 9.68 20.40
C ILE A 190 -1.89 11.07 19.93
N ALA A 191 -2.68 11.17 18.87
CA ALA A 191 -3.16 12.42 18.28
C ALA A 191 -3.92 13.25 19.32
N LYS A 192 -4.81 12.62 20.10
CA LYS A 192 -5.56 13.29 21.17
C LYS A 192 -4.66 13.86 22.27
N LYS A 193 -3.61 13.14 22.66
CA LYS A 193 -2.67 13.59 23.71
C LYS A 193 -1.78 14.73 23.24
N ASN A 194 -1.40 14.72 21.97
CA ASN A 194 -0.43 15.67 21.41
C ASN A 194 -1.09 16.80 20.61
N GLY A 195 -2.42 16.77 20.43
CA GLY A 195 -3.15 17.77 19.64
C GLY A 195 -2.88 17.68 18.14
N LEU A 196 -2.64 16.47 17.63
CA LEU A 196 -2.40 16.23 16.19
C LEU A 196 -3.72 16.13 15.43
N TYR A 197 -3.70 16.59 14.19
CA TYR A 197 -4.84 16.54 13.26
C TYR A 197 -4.51 15.74 11.99
N ASP A 198 -3.31 15.18 11.92
CA ASP A 198 -2.82 14.38 10.82
C ASP A 198 -3.78 13.22 10.50
N GLY A 199 -3.87 12.93 9.21
CA GLY A 199 -4.47 11.72 8.69
C GLY A 199 -3.62 11.15 7.56
N THR A 200 -3.99 9.98 7.10
CA THR A 200 -3.39 9.39 5.90
C THR A 200 -4.32 8.39 5.25
N THR A 201 -4.25 8.29 3.92
CA THR A 201 -4.77 7.16 3.16
C THR A 201 -3.93 5.91 3.44
N ALA A 202 -4.40 4.76 2.97
CA ALA A 202 -3.54 3.59 2.84
C ALA A 202 -4.08 2.69 1.74
N CYS A 203 -3.31 2.53 0.68
CA CYS A 203 -3.50 1.48 -0.30
C CYS A 203 -2.38 0.46 -0.11
N ILE A 204 -2.71 -0.74 0.37
CA ILE A 204 -1.74 -1.83 0.49
C ILE A 204 -2.15 -3.02 -0.37
N ALA A 205 -1.18 -3.78 -0.85
CA ALA A 205 -1.40 -5.08 -1.48
C ALA A 205 -0.52 -6.14 -0.82
N LEU A 206 -1.12 -7.29 -0.49
CA LEU A 206 -0.40 -8.49 -0.09
C LEU A 206 -0.30 -9.44 -1.29
N LEU A 207 0.92 -9.84 -1.64
CA LEU A 207 1.19 -10.88 -2.62
C LEU A 207 1.38 -12.18 -1.86
N TYR A 208 0.40 -13.08 -1.92
CA TYR A 208 0.37 -14.34 -1.17
C TYR A 208 0.38 -15.53 -2.13
N GLY A 209 1.38 -16.40 -2.01
CA GLY A 209 1.47 -17.64 -2.77
C GLY A 209 2.89 -18.21 -2.85
N PRO A 210 3.12 -19.25 -3.65
CA PRO A 210 2.08 -20.07 -4.28
C PRO A 210 1.21 -20.71 -3.20
N ASP A 211 -0.11 -20.66 -3.35
CA ASP A 211 -1.07 -21.29 -2.44
C ASP A 211 -1.14 -22.80 -2.67
N THR A 212 -1.96 -23.54 -1.92
CA THR A 212 -2.07 -25.00 -2.07
C THR A 212 -2.57 -25.46 -3.44
N ASP A 213 -3.21 -24.58 -4.20
CA ASP A 213 -3.67 -24.80 -5.57
C ASP A 213 -2.69 -24.26 -6.64
N GLY A 214 -1.50 -23.79 -6.21
CA GLY A 214 -0.50 -23.17 -7.07
C GLY A 214 -0.76 -21.70 -7.39
N SER A 215 -1.86 -21.11 -6.92
CA SER A 215 -2.24 -19.74 -7.25
C SER A 215 -1.38 -18.70 -6.53
N LEU A 216 -1.11 -17.59 -7.21
CA LEU A 216 -0.68 -16.34 -6.58
C LEU A 216 -1.89 -15.43 -6.38
N ARG A 217 -2.09 -14.93 -5.16
CA ARG A 217 -3.18 -14.02 -4.84
C ARG A 217 -2.66 -12.62 -4.50
N ILE A 218 -3.32 -11.61 -5.05
CA ILE A 218 -3.17 -10.20 -4.68
C ILE A 218 -4.34 -9.82 -3.78
N ILE A 219 -4.05 -9.51 -2.52
CA ILE A 219 -5.05 -9.07 -1.55
C ILE A 219 -4.87 -7.57 -1.34
N THR A 220 -5.74 -6.75 -1.90
CA THR A 220 -5.71 -5.30 -1.70
C THR A 220 -6.51 -4.91 -0.45
N ALA A 221 -6.05 -3.92 0.29
CA ALA A 221 -6.80 -3.27 1.36
C ALA A 221 -6.63 -1.76 1.25
N ASN A 222 -7.72 -1.04 0.96
CA ASN A 222 -7.69 0.40 0.71
C ASN A 222 -8.55 1.19 1.70
N VAL A 223 -8.03 2.33 2.17
CA VAL A 223 -8.78 3.45 2.74
C VAL A 223 -8.28 4.75 2.12
N GLY A 224 -9.19 5.63 1.72
CA GLY A 224 -8.85 6.85 0.98
C GLY A 224 -8.94 6.63 -0.52
N ASP A 225 -8.25 7.49 -1.26
CA ASP A 225 -8.33 7.63 -2.73
C ASP A 225 -7.05 7.29 -3.48
N SER A 226 -5.99 6.87 -2.78
CA SER A 226 -4.87 6.14 -3.39
C SER A 226 -5.36 4.85 -4.07
N ARG A 227 -4.61 4.37 -5.06
CA ARG A 227 -5.09 3.38 -6.03
C ARG A 227 -4.10 2.24 -6.24
N ALA A 228 -4.61 1.05 -6.54
CA ALA A 228 -3.85 -0.05 -7.12
C ALA A 228 -4.46 -0.46 -8.48
N LEU A 229 -3.62 -0.54 -9.51
CA LEU A 229 -4.01 -0.92 -10.87
C LEU A 229 -3.17 -2.09 -11.36
N LEU A 230 -3.84 -3.07 -11.97
CA LEU A 230 -3.21 -4.21 -12.60
C LEU A 230 -3.19 -4.02 -14.11
N ALA A 231 -2.03 -4.22 -14.73
CA ALA A 231 -1.90 -4.31 -16.17
C ALA A 231 -2.18 -5.75 -16.62
N THR A 232 -3.28 -5.94 -17.33
CA THR A 232 -3.65 -7.24 -17.92
C THR A 232 -3.70 -7.12 -19.43
N LYS A 233 -3.20 -8.14 -20.13
CA LYS A 233 -3.50 -8.31 -21.54
C LYS A 233 -4.94 -8.79 -21.72
N SER A 234 -5.50 -8.44 -22.85
CA SER A 234 -6.76 -8.96 -23.39
C SER A 234 -6.65 -9.05 -24.91
N ASP A 235 -7.67 -9.63 -25.55
CA ASP A 235 -7.74 -9.71 -27.01
C ASP A 235 -7.71 -8.32 -27.68
N ASP A 236 -8.21 -7.29 -26.99
CA ASP A 236 -8.28 -5.91 -27.47
C ASP A 236 -7.06 -5.05 -27.08
N GLY A 237 -6.04 -5.66 -26.46
CA GLY A 237 -4.81 -4.98 -26.02
C GLY A 237 -4.65 -4.91 -24.51
N LEU A 238 -3.86 -3.93 -24.05
CA LEU A 238 -3.53 -3.76 -22.64
C LEU A 238 -4.65 -3.02 -21.89
N ILE A 239 -5.10 -3.57 -20.77
CA ILE A 239 -6.16 -2.99 -19.94
C ILE A 239 -5.63 -2.61 -18.57
N ALA A 240 -5.94 -1.39 -18.14
CA ALA A 240 -5.82 -0.98 -16.75
C ALA A 240 -7.00 -1.48 -15.93
N LYS A 241 -6.75 -2.44 -15.04
CA LYS A 241 -7.77 -3.05 -14.17
C LYS A 241 -7.62 -2.55 -12.73
N PRO A 242 -8.54 -1.71 -12.22
CA PRO A 242 -8.50 -1.27 -10.83
C PRO A 242 -8.72 -2.45 -9.87
N LEU A 243 -7.81 -2.61 -8.91
CA LEU A 243 -7.94 -3.60 -7.83
C LEU A 243 -8.42 -2.98 -6.51
N THR A 244 -8.64 -1.66 -6.50
CA THR A 244 -9.11 -0.89 -5.36
C THR A 244 -10.20 0.08 -5.81
N TYR A 245 -11.08 0.41 -4.87
CA TYR A 245 -12.09 1.45 -5.05
C TYR A 245 -11.69 2.71 -4.27
N SER A 246 -11.80 3.86 -4.93
CA SER A 246 -11.49 5.18 -4.34
C SER A 246 -12.62 5.60 -3.40
N HIS A 247 -12.28 6.03 -2.19
CA HIS A 247 -13.25 6.44 -1.18
C HIS A 247 -13.50 7.95 -1.23
N LYS A 248 -14.25 8.41 -2.24
CA LYS A 248 -14.66 9.82 -2.34
C LYS A 248 -15.97 10.07 -1.55
N PRO A 249 -16.18 11.27 -0.95
CA PRO A 249 -17.35 11.56 -0.13
C PRO A 249 -18.71 11.57 -0.85
N ASP A 250 -18.74 11.84 -2.15
CA ASP A 250 -19.94 11.92 -2.98
C ASP A 250 -20.46 10.56 -3.48
N GLU A 251 -19.63 9.52 -3.39
CA GLU A 251 -20.04 8.14 -3.66
C GLU A 251 -21.22 7.74 -2.78
N GLU A 252 -22.28 7.20 -3.38
CA GLU A 252 -23.59 7.03 -2.74
C GLU A 252 -23.51 6.24 -1.42
N SER A 253 -22.71 5.17 -1.38
CA SER A 253 -22.52 4.36 -0.18
C SER A 253 -21.79 5.12 0.95
N GLU A 254 -20.78 5.92 0.60
CA GLU A 254 -19.98 6.69 1.54
C GLU A 254 -20.73 7.93 2.02
N LYS A 255 -21.42 8.64 1.13
CA LYS A 255 -22.31 9.76 1.41
C LYS A 255 -23.39 9.37 2.42
N ASN A 256 -24.06 8.23 2.19
CA ASN A 256 -25.06 7.71 3.11
C ASN A 256 -24.46 7.38 4.48
N ARG A 257 -23.26 6.80 4.54
CA ARG A 257 -22.56 6.54 5.81
C ARG A 257 -22.22 7.84 6.55
N ILE A 258 -21.68 8.84 5.85
CA ILE A 258 -21.31 10.16 6.40
C ILE A 258 -22.55 10.85 6.99
N ILE A 259 -23.65 10.93 6.24
CA ILE A 259 -24.90 11.55 6.69
C ILE A 259 -25.48 10.80 7.90
N LYS A 260 -25.50 9.47 7.86
CA LYS A 260 -25.98 8.64 8.98
C LYS A 260 -25.14 8.82 10.26
N ALA A 261 -23.85 9.10 10.12
CA ALA A 261 -22.95 9.39 11.23
C ALA A 261 -23.07 10.84 11.75
N GLY A 262 -23.97 11.67 11.17
CA GLY A 262 -24.20 13.06 11.57
C GLY A 262 -23.30 14.09 10.89
N GLY A 263 -22.58 13.68 9.83
CA GLY A 263 -21.83 14.59 8.96
C GLY A 263 -22.67 15.11 7.79
N SER A 264 -22.01 15.80 6.86
CA SER A 264 -22.59 16.23 5.59
C SER A 264 -21.56 16.08 4.47
N VAL A 265 -22.02 16.05 3.22
CA VAL A 265 -21.16 16.03 2.04
C VAL A 265 -21.38 17.33 1.28
N LYS A 266 -20.32 18.11 1.07
CA LYS A 266 -20.38 19.45 0.47
C LYS A 266 -19.28 19.60 -0.58
N TYR A 267 -19.60 20.20 -1.72
CA TYR A 267 -18.61 20.60 -2.71
C TYR A 267 -17.91 21.87 -2.23
N LEU A 268 -16.62 21.78 -1.89
CA LEU A 268 -15.83 22.84 -1.29
C LEU A 268 -14.42 22.84 -1.88
N GLN A 269 -13.96 24.01 -2.36
CA GLN A 269 -12.60 24.16 -2.90
C GLN A 269 -12.30 23.17 -4.04
N GLY A 270 -13.24 23.00 -4.97
CA GLY A 270 -13.07 22.15 -6.15
C GLY A 270 -13.26 20.64 -5.94
N ALA A 271 -13.57 20.18 -4.72
CA ALA A 271 -13.76 18.77 -4.42
C ALA A 271 -14.97 18.52 -3.51
N TRP A 272 -15.56 17.33 -3.62
CA TRP A 272 -16.53 16.85 -2.63
C TRP A 272 -15.82 16.52 -1.33
N ARG A 273 -16.34 17.04 -0.22
CA ARG A 273 -15.74 16.87 1.10
C ARG A 273 -16.74 16.30 2.10
N ALA A 274 -16.26 15.38 2.92
CA ALA A 274 -16.93 14.95 4.14
C ALA A 274 -16.74 16.04 5.21
N VAL A 275 -17.83 16.63 5.70
CA VAL A 275 -17.82 17.79 6.59
C VAL A 275 -18.45 17.45 7.93
N LEU A 276 -17.73 17.75 9.02
CA LEU A 276 -18.26 17.75 10.38
C LEU A 276 -18.18 19.15 10.98
N GLU A 277 -19.32 19.68 11.39
CA GLU A 277 -19.43 20.98 12.08
C GLU A 277 -19.80 20.75 13.54
N ASN A 278 -18.99 21.28 14.45
CA ASN A 278 -19.27 21.20 15.88
C ASN A 278 -18.78 22.48 16.61
N LYS A 279 -18.87 22.49 17.95
CA LYS A 279 -18.47 23.65 18.77
C LYS A 279 -17.00 24.06 18.61
N ARG A 280 -16.14 23.18 18.08
CA ARG A 280 -14.71 23.42 17.81
C ARG A 280 -14.45 24.01 16.42
N GLY A 281 -15.44 24.03 15.53
CA GLY A 281 -15.31 24.53 14.17
C GLY A 281 -15.87 23.58 13.12
N GLN A 282 -15.58 23.90 11.85
CA GLN A 282 -15.86 23.07 10.69
C GLN A 282 -14.58 22.33 10.29
N PHE A 283 -14.68 21.02 10.14
CA PHE A 283 -13.62 20.17 9.61
C PHE A 283 -14.11 19.53 8.32
N ALA A 284 -13.24 19.41 7.31
CA ALA A 284 -13.58 18.88 6.00
C ALA A 284 -12.44 18.05 5.43
N LEU A 285 -12.74 16.91 4.80
CA LEU A 285 -11.78 16.02 4.17
C LEU A 285 -12.27 15.60 2.78
N ALA A 286 -11.37 15.58 1.79
CA ALA A 286 -11.69 15.23 0.40
C ALA A 286 -11.83 13.71 0.18
N THR A 287 -11.43 12.91 1.16
CA THR A 287 -11.68 11.47 1.22
C THR A 287 -12.74 11.15 2.28
N SER A 288 -13.42 10.02 2.12
CA SER A 288 -14.38 9.53 3.10
C SER A 288 -13.79 8.51 4.07
N ARG A 289 -12.61 7.95 3.77
CA ARG A 289 -11.92 6.98 4.64
C ARG A 289 -10.45 7.34 4.79
N SER A 290 -9.93 7.16 6.00
CA SER A 290 -8.53 7.41 6.33
C SER A 290 -8.17 6.87 7.72
N PHE A 291 -6.87 6.73 7.96
CA PHE A 291 -6.31 6.70 9.30
C PHE A 291 -6.21 8.13 9.87
N GLY A 292 -6.23 8.25 11.20
CA GLY A 292 -6.10 9.54 11.87
C GLY A 292 -7.38 10.37 11.74
N ASP A 293 -7.25 11.66 11.44
CA ASP A 293 -8.39 12.58 11.29
C ASP A 293 -9.28 12.66 12.53
N LEU A 294 -8.66 12.78 13.71
CA LEU A 294 -9.35 12.77 15.01
C LEU A 294 -10.55 13.72 15.07
N ALA A 295 -10.44 14.91 14.46
CA ALA A 295 -11.50 15.91 14.45
C ALA A 295 -12.75 15.49 13.65
N LEU A 296 -12.62 14.55 12.71
CA LEU A 296 -13.70 13.97 11.92
C LEU A 296 -14.18 12.62 12.50
N LYS A 297 -13.54 12.17 13.59
CA LYS A 297 -13.88 10.95 14.32
C LYS A 297 -14.51 11.18 15.70
N GLU A 298 -14.47 12.42 16.21
CA GLU A 298 -15.10 12.83 17.48
C GLU A 298 -16.08 14.01 17.29
N PRO A 299 -17.30 13.98 17.88
CA PRO A 299 -17.84 12.94 18.76
C PRO A 299 -18.40 11.71 18.02
N HIS A 300 -18.59 11.78 16.70
CA HIS A 300 -19.07 10.68 15.86
C HIS A 300 -18.10 10.49 14.70
N ALA A 301 -17.90 9.25 14.29
CA ALA A 301 -16.99 8.90 13.20
C ALA A 301 -17.65 9.03 11.84
N ILE A 302 -17.46 10.17 11.18
CA ILE A 302 -17.94 10.38 9.80
C ILE A 302 -16.91 9.86 8.78
N VAL A 303 -15.63 9.85 9.16
CA VAL A 303 -14.53 9.22 8.43
C VAL A 303 -14.20 7.86 9.05
N SER A 304 -14.00 6.83 8.21
CA SER A 304 -13.78 5.45 8.65
C SER A 304 -12.37 4.97 8.32
N CYS A 305 -11.75 4.17 9.20
CA CYS A 305 -10.52 3.44 8.91
C CYS A 305 -10.78 2.00 8.43
N GLN A 306 -12.05 1.63 8.18
CA GLN A 306 -12.39 0.29 7.72
C GLN A 306 -11.98 0.12 6.25
N PRO A 307 -11.06 -0.79 5.91
CA PRO A 307 -10.64 -0.96 4.52
C PRO A 307 -11.70 -1.66 3.68
N HIS A 308 -11.80 -1.25 2.42
CA HIS A 308 -12.31 -2.13 1.37
C HIS A 308 -11.20 -3.12 1.01
N ILE A 309 -11.49 -4.42 1.15
CA ILE A 309 -10.56 -5.50 0.83
C ILE A 309 -11.08 -6.31 -0.34
N ALA A 310 -10.24 -6.51 -1.35
CA ALA A 310 -10.50 -7.39 -2.48
C ALA A 310 -9.42 -8.48 -2.59
N VAL A 311 -9.77 -9.60 -3.22
CA VAL A 311 -8.84 -10.69 -3.53
C VAL A 311 -8.88 -10.91 -5.01
N TYR A 312 -7.72 -10.92 -5.63
CA TYR A 312 -7.53 -11.20 -7.04
C TYR A 312 -6.57 -12.37 -7.19
N THR A 313 -6.89 -13.32 -8.06
CA THR A 313 -5.98 -14.42 -8.42
C THR A 313 -5.25 -14.01 -9.70
N VAL A 314 -3.92 -14.05 -9.66
CA VAL A 314 -3.08 -13.70 -10.79
C VAL A 314 -3.30 -14.68 -11.94
N ASP A 315 -3.50 -14.13 -13.12
CA ASP A 315 -3.45 -14.83 -14.39
C ASP A 315 -1.99 -14.80 -14.90
N PHE A 316 -1.31 -15.94 -14.83
CA PHE A 316 0.10 -16.04 -15.22
C PHE A 316 0.34 -15.87 -16.72
N ASP A 317 -0.68 -15.90 -17.56
CA ASP A 317 -0.55 -15.70 -19.01
C ASP A 317 -0.78 -14.23 -19.40
N ASN A 318 -1.68 -13.55 -18.68
CA ASN A 318 -2.16 -12.22 -19.07
C ASN A 318 -1.71 -11.06 -18.18
N ASP A 319 -1.47 -11.30 -16.88
CA ASP A 319 -1.09 -10.24 -15.95
C ASP A 319 0.41 -9.95 -16.03
N LEU A 320 0.75 -8.66 -16.15
CA LEU A 320 2.11 -8.21 -16.47
C LEU A 320 2.79 -7.50 -15.30
N PHE A 321 2.09 -6.57 -14.65
CA PHE A 321 2.59 -5.81 -13.52
C PHE A 321 1.44 -5.17 -12.73
N LEU A 322 1.70 -4.90 -11.46
CA LEU A 322 0.84 -4.16 -10.55
C LEU A 322 1.47 -2.80 -10.26
N ILE A 323 0.67 -1.74 -10.19
CA ILE A 323 1.11 -0.44 -9.67
C ILE A 323 0.29 -0.04 -8.46
N LEU A 324 0.89 0.74 -7.56
CA LEU A 324 0.21 1.47 -6.50
C LEU A 324 0.62 2.94 -6.58
N CYS A 325 -0.34 3.86 -6.51
CA CYS A 325 -0.05 5.30 -6.56
C CYS A 325 -0.95 6.14 -5.63
N THR A 326 -0.44 7.30 -5.25
CA THR A 326 -1.19 8.35 -4.54
C THR A 326 -2.01 9.20 -5.51
N ASP A 327 -2.95 9.99 -4.98
CA ASP A 327 -3.85 10.84 -5.76
C ASP A 327 -3.10 11.95 -6.50
N GLY A 328 -1.95 12.39 -6.00
CA GLY A 328 -1.00 13.26 -6.71
C GLY A 328 -0.62 12.76 -8.11
N VAL A 329 -0.79 11.45 -8.39
CA VAL A 329 -0.74 10.89 -9.74
C VAL A 329 -2.14 10.63 -10.30
N SER A 330 -2.99 9.87 -9.59
CA SER A 330 -4.24 9.33 -10.17
C SER A 330 -5.36 10.35 -10.36
N ASP A 331 -5.27 11.53 -9.74
CA ASP A 331 -6.24 12.62 -9.98
C ASP A 331 -5.87 13.44 -11.23
N PHE A 332 -4.67 13.25 -11.80
CA PHE A 332 -4.17 13.99 -12.97
C PHE A 332 -4.04 13.10 -14.22
N ILE A 333 -3.65 11.83 -14.05
CA ILE A 333 -3.46 10.89 -15.15
C ILE A 333 -4.51 9.78 -15.08
N LYS A 334 -5.18 9.51 -16.19
CA LYS A 334 -6.16 8.41 -16.30
C LYS A 334 -5.47 7.05 -16.13
N ASP A 335 -6.17 6.11 -15.50
CA ASP A 335 -5.66 4.76 -15.20
C ASP A 335 -5.03 4.07 -16.42
N GLN A 336 -5.69 4.12 -17.57
CA GLN A 336 -5.19 3.52 -18.80
C GLN A 336 -3.87 4.15 -19.26
N ILE A 337 -3.76 5.49 -19.20
CA ILE A 337 -2.54 6.22 -19.58
C ILE A 337 -1.38 5.85 -18.65
N ILE A 338 -1.64 5.70 -17.34
CA ILE A 338 -0.62 5.24 -16.37
C ILE A 338 -0.08 3.88 -16.81
N ILE A 339 -0.97 2.91 -17.07
CA ILE A 339 -0.58 1.55 -17.45
C ILE A 339 0.14 1.52 -18.79
N ASP A 340 -0.34 2.26 -19.79
CA ASP A 340 0.28 2.32 -21.11
C ASP A 340 1.71 2.89 -21.03
N GLU A 341 1.95 3.93 -20.21
CA GLU A 341 3.28 4.49 -20.05
C GLU A 341 4.22 3.60 -19.26
N ILE A 342 3.76 2.97 -18.18
CA ILE A 342 4.59 1.98 -17.49
C ILE A 342 4.95 0.84 -18.46
N TYR A 343 3.99 0.32 -19.22
CA TYR A 343 4.24 -0.73 -20.21
C TYR A 343 5.26 -0.30 -21.27
N ARG A 344 5.11 0.91 -21.84
CA ARG A 344 6.04 1.44 -22.85
C ARG A 344 7.46 1.57 -22.33
N GLN A 345 7.63 2.07 -21.10
CA GLN A 345 8.95 2.22 -20.47
C GLN A 345 9.59 0.84 -20.19
N LEU A 346 8.83 -0.11 -19.64
CA LEU A 346 9.30 -1.47 -19.38
C LEU A 346 9.65 -2.20 -20.69
N LYS A 347 8.88 -1.99 -21.76
CA LYS A 347 9.16 -2.55 -23.10
C LYS A 347 10.48 -2.02 -23.68
N GLN A 348 10.82 -0.76 -23.39
CA GLN A 348 12.12 -0.16 -23.72
C GLN A 348 13.26 -0.62 -22.77
N LYS A 349 13.04 -1.68 -21.98
CA LYS A 349 14.00 -2.24 -21.03
C LYS A 349 14.46 -1.24 -19.97
N GLN A 350 13.60 -0.27 -19.63
CA GLN A 350 13.82 0.58 -18.47
C GLN A 350 13.48 -0.19 -17.19
N GLU A 351 14.20 0.13 -16.12
CA GLU A 351 13.89 -0.40 -14.79
C GLU A 351 12.53 0.14 -14.31
N PRO A 352 11.78 -0.60 -13.47
CA PRO A 352 10.46 -0.15 -13.00
C PRO A 352 10.51 1.19 -12.28
N LYS A 353 11.63 1.54 -11.64
CA LYS A 353 11.86 2.86 -11.06
C LYS A 353 11.79 3.98 -12.10
N ALA A 354 12.50 3.83 -13.22
CA ALA A 354 12.52 4.83 -14.28
C ALA A 354 11.13 4.98 -14.94
N ALA A 355 10.40 3.87 -15.06
CA ALA A 355 9.00 3.90 -15.50
C ALA A 355 8.12 4.71 -14.53
N ALA A 356 8.27 4.49 -13.22
CA ALA A 356 7.55 5.26 -12.20
C ALA A 356 7.91 6.76 -12.21
N GLU A 357 9.20 7.10 -12.32
CA GLU A 357 9.68 8.49 -12.44
C GLU A 357 9.15 9.20 -13.69
N TYR A 358 8.93 8.47 -14.78
CA TYR A 358 8.31 9.02 -15.99
C TYR A 358 6.86 9.43 -15.72
N VAL A 359 6.05 8.55 -15.12
CA VAL A 359 4.63 8.84 -14.84
C VAL A 359 4.48 9.95 -13.79
N ILE A 360 5.37 10.02 -12.78
CA ILE A 360 5.37 11.11 -11.81
C ILE A 360 5.63 12.46 -12.48
N ARG A 361 6.60 12.52 -13.41
CA ARG A 361 6.85 13.75 -14.19
C ARG A 361 5.68 14.11 -15.09
N LEU A 362 5.04 13.13 -15.71
CA LEU A 362 3.84 13.36 -16.51
C LEU A 362 2.72 13.98 -15.65
N ALA A 363 2.48 13.47 -14.44
CA ALA A 363 1.52 14.05 -13.51
C ALA A 363 1.88 15.50 -13.12
N GLN A 364 3.16 15.81 -12.95
CA GLN A 364 3.62 17.19 -12.73
C GLN A 364 3.34 18.10 -13.93
N GLU A 365 3.62 17.62 -15.15
CA GLU A 365 3.37 18.35 -16.40
C GLU A 365 1.87 18.63 -16.61
N GLU A 366 1.00 17.71 -16.19
CA GLU A 366 -0.46 17.87 -16.14
C GLU A 366 -0.95 18.75 -14.96
N GLY A 367 -0.02 19.32 -14.18
CA GLY A 367 -0.32 20.33 -13.17
C GLY A 367 -0.45 19.81 -11.74
N SER A 368 -0.04 18.57 -11.46
CA SER A 368 0.04 18.08 -10.09
C SER A 368 1.01 18.91 -9.25
N GLN A 369 0.53 19.38 -8.11
CA GLN A 369 1.29 20.17 -7.14
C GLN A 369 1.46 19.44 -5.80
N ASP A 370 0.92 18.22 -5.70
CA ASP A 370 0.96 17.40 -4.50
C ASP A 370 2.23 16.54 -4.45
N ASP A 371 2.42 15.83 -3.34
CA ASP A 371 3.35 14.72 -3.28
C ASP A 371 2.89 13.63 -4.26
N ARG A 372 3.85 13.03 -4.97
CA ARG A 372 3.58 12.04 -6.01
C ARG A 372 4.38 10.80 -5.71
N THR A 373 3.70 9.69 -5.44
CA THR A 373 4.34 8.41 -5.17
C THR A 373 3.74 7.33 -6.06
N LEU A 374 4.59 6.55 -6.72
CA LEU A 374 4.19 5.43 -7.55
C LEU A 374 5.16 4.25 -7.37
N THR A 375 4.60 3.10 -7.01
CA THR A 375 5.31 1.82 -6.95
C THR A 375 4.91 0.97 -8.15
N VAL A 376 5.90 0.40 -8.84
CA VAL A 376 5.70 -0.59 -9.91
C VAL A 376 6.21 -1.93 -9.41
N ILE A 377 5.39 -2.96 -9.52
CA ILE A 377 5.69 -4.35 -9.21
C ILE A 377 5.59 -5.14 -10.52
N GLN A 378 6.73 -5.39 -11.15
CA GLN A 378 6.84 -6.15 -12.38
C GLN A 378 6.86 -7.65 -12.10
N PHE A 379 6.09 -8.41 -12.87
CA PHE A 379 6.05 -9.86 -12.80
C PHE A 379 7.05 -10.50 -13.78
N GLY A 380 7.89 -11.38 -13.25
CA GLY A 380 9.01 -12.00 -13.96
C GLY A 380 8.62 -13.16 -14.87
N TRP A 381 7.42 -13.74 -14.68
CA TRP A 381 6.89 -14.79 -15.57
C TRP A 381 6.37 -14.22 -16.91
N ASN A 382 6.07 -12.92 -16.97
CA ASN A 382 5.67 -12.22 -18.20
C ASN A 382 6.48 -10.93 -18.38
N LYS A 383 7.79 -11.06 -18.56
CA LYS A 383 8.65 -9.89 -18.77
C LYS A 383 8.18 -9.10 -19.99
N VAL A 384 7.66 -7.90 -19.73
CA VAL A 384 7.17 -6.97 -20.76
C VAL A 384 8.19 -6.75 -21.88
N ALA A 385 9.47 -6.66 -21.52
CA ALA A 385 10.59 -6.50 -22.45
C ALA A 385 10.77 -7.65 -23.47
N ASP A 386 10.22 -8.83 -23.17
CA ASP A 386 10.39 -10.06 -23.95
C ASP A 386 9.12 -10.39 -24.77
N LEU A 387 8.09 -9.52 -24.75
CA LEU A 387 6.85 -9.69 -25.49
C LEU A 387 6.98 -9.22 -26.94
N ASP A 388 6.51 -10.05 -27.89
CA ASP A 388 6.50 -9.73 -29.33
C ASP A 388 5.59 -8.53 -29.68
N ASP A 389 6.00 -7.75 -30.69
CA ASP A 389 5.31 -6.53 -31.18
C ASP A 389 3.94 -6.78 -31.83
N SER A 390 3.49 -8.03 -31.95
CA SER A 390 2.26 -8.39 -32.66
C SER A 390 0.97 -7.91 -31.98
N CYS A 391 1.06 -7.50 -30.71
CA CYS A 391 -0.06 -6.98 -29.91
C CYS A 391 -0.08 -5.44 -29.77
N ASP A 392 0.88 -4.72 -30.38
CA ASP A 392 1.01 -3.26 -30.28
C ASP A 392 0.12 -2.52 -31.29
N ASN A 393 -1.20 -2.62 -31.17
CA ASN A 393 -2.08 -1.57 -31.72
C ASN A 393 -2.35 -0.53 -30.63
N LEU A 394 -1.29 0.05 -30.05
CA LEU A 394 -1.42 1.23 -29.21
C LEU A 394 -1.70 2.41 -30.14
N ASP A 395 -2.95 2.87 -30.14
CA ASP A 395 -3.36 4.04 -30.91
C ASP A 395 -2.47 5.22 -30.52
N GLN A 396 -1.77 5.79 -31.50
CA GLN A 396 -0.91 6.95 -31.35
C GLN A 396 -1.78 8.20 -31.15
N SER A 397 -2.56 8.24 -30.07
CA SER A 397 -3.17 9.48 -29.62
C SER A 397 -2.07 10.36 -29.04
N ASN A 398 -1.87 11.52 -29.65
CA ASN A 398 -0.94 12.53 -29.16
C ASN A 398 -1.35 12.91 -27.72
N PRO A 399 -0.40 13.21 -26.82
CA PRO A 399 -0.69 13.77 -25.51
C PRO A 399 -1.41 15.13 -25.52
N SER A 400 -1.76 15.68 -26.70
CA SER A 400 -2.37 17.01 -26.85
C SER A 400 -3.90 17.04 -26.74
N ASP A 401 -4.58 15.89 -26.64
CA ASP A 401 -6.05 15.83 -26.70
C ASP A 401 -6.70 15.61 -25.32
N LEU A 402 -6.04 16.06 -24.24
CA LEU A 402 -6.50 15.90 -22.86
C LEU A 402 -7.50 16.96 -22.35
N ASN A 403 -8.04 17.81 -23.20
CA ASN A 403 -9.08 18.76 -22.79
C ASN A 403 -10.17 18.91 -23.85
N ASP A 404 -11.18 18.05 -23.76
CA ASP A 404 -12.58 18.40 -23.99
C ASP A 404 -13.46 17.29 -23.39
N ASN A 405 -14.51 17.69 -22.66
CA ASN A 405 -15.49 16.89 -21.90
C ASN A 405 -15.22 16.75 -20.39
N LEU A 406 -15.16 17.88 -19.70
CA LEU A 406 -15.95 18.03 -18.48
C LEU A 406 -17.31 18.59 -18.93
N ASP A 407 -18.39 17.97 -18.44
CA ASP A 407 -19.82 18.20 -18.78
C ASP A 407 -20.34 17.34 -19.95
N ASN A 408 -20.84 16.14 -19.64
CA ASN A 408 -22.11 15.57 -20.16
C ASN A 408 -22.27 14.10 -19.72
N GLU A 409 -22.67 13.88 -18.47
CA GLU A 409 -23.46 12.68 -18.09
C GLU A 409 -24.63 13.11 -17.18
N GLU A 410 -25.47 14.01 -17.70
CA GLU A 410 -26.88 14.07 -17.31
C GLU A 410 -27.70 13.62 -18.52
N ASP A 411 -28.34 12.45 -18.39
CA ASP A 411 -29.55 11.99 -19.10
C ASP A 411 -29.44 10.52 -19.54
N MET A 412 -29.65 9.58 -18.60
CA MET A 412 -30.21 8.28 -18.98
C MET A 412 -30.81 7.44 -17.83
N PHE A 413 -31.70 8.00 -17.00
CA PHE A 413 -32.73 7.17 -16.31
C PHE A 413 -34.01 7.99 -16.10
N SER A 414 -34.88 7.95 -17.11
CA SER A 414 -36.31 8.19 -16.99
C SER A 414 -37.07 6.87 -16.92
#